data_AF-A0A3N0B0X8-F1
#
_entry.id   AF-A0A3N0B0X8-F1
#
_cell.length_a   1.000
_cell.length_b   1.000
_cell.length_c   1.000
_cell.angle_alpha   90.00
_cell.angle_beta   90.00
_cell.angle_gamma   90.00
#
_symmetry.space_group_name_H-M   'P 1'
#
loop_
_entity.id
_entity.type
_entity.pdbx_description
1 polymer ?
#
loop_
_entity_poly.entity_id
_entity_poly.type
_entity_poly.pdbx_seq_one_letter_code
_entity_poly.pdbx_strand_id
1 'polypeptide(L)' 'MTSRRDVVKYFKDRGFWSVGGTKHEKFTNGSVTILIKRHREIEDEVFYRLKKQAGLK' A
#
# COMPACT_ATOMS: atom_id res chain seq x y z
N MET A 1 9.82 -0.23 -11.62
CA MET A 1 9.77 0.49 -10.34
C MET A 1 8.52 1.34 -10.33
N THR A 2 7.70 1.23 -9.28
CA THR A 2 6.45 2.00 -9.17
C THR A 2 6.63 3.13 -8.16
N SER A 3 6.17 4.34 -8.50
CA SER A 3 6.20 5.46 -7.54
C SER A 3 5.29 5.16 -6.36
N ARG A 4 5.72 5.53 -5.14
CA ARG A 4 4.85 5.42 -3.95
C ARG A 4 3.51 6.12 -4.14
N ARG A 5 3.47 7.23 -4.89
CA ARG A 5 2.23 7.97 -5.17
C ARG A 5 1.21 7.10 -5.91
N ASP A 6 1.65 6.35 -6.92
CA ASP A 6 0.78 5.46 -7.69
C ASP A 6 0.30 4.30 -6.85
N VAL A 7 1.19 3.70 -6.04
CA VAL A 7 0.83 2.64 -5.10
C VAL A 7 -0.24 3.12 -4.11
N VAL A 8 -0.02 4.28 -3.48
CA VAL A 8 -0.98 4.86 -2.51
C VAL A 8 -2.30 5.20 -3.20
N LYS A 9 -2.26 5.79 -4.40
CA LYS A 9 -3.47 6.11 -5.17
C LYS A 9 -4.26 4.83 -5.51
N TYR A 10 -3.56 3.78 -5.95
CA TYR A 10 -4.16 2.48 -6.28
C TYR A 10 -4.91 1.84 -5.10
N PHE A 11 -4.31 1.90 -3.90
CA PHE A 11 -4.95 1.38 -2.68
C PHE A 11 -6.10 2.28 -2.21
N LYS A 12 -5.93 3.61 -2.24
CA LYS A 12 -7.00 4.56 -1.88
C LYS A 12 -8.24 4.42 -2.75
N ASP A 13 -8.05 4.28 -4.06
CA ASP A 13 -9.11 4.05 -5.04
C ASP A 13 -9.91 2.75 -4.77
N ARG A 14 -9.28 1.78 -4.08
CA ARG A 14 -9.89 0.50 -3.68
C ARG A 14 -10.43 0.52 -2.25
N GLY A 15 -10.59 1.70 -1.67
CA GLY A 15 -11.18 1.86 -0.33
C GLY A 15 -10.21 1.66 0.82
N PHE A 16 -8.89 1.67 0.59
CA PHE A 16 -7.93 1.71 1.70
C PHE A 16 -7.69 3.15 2.16
N TRP A 17 -7.69 3.40 3.45
CA TRP A 17 -7.30 4.67 4.04
C TRP A 17 -6.04 4.51 4.89
N SER A 18 -5.26 5.59 4.99
CA SER A 18 -4.08 5.63 5.85
C SER A 18 -4.52 5.77 7.30
N VAL A 19 -4.03 4.90 8.16
CA VAL A 19 -4.16 5.02 9.63
C VAL A 19 -2.88 5.52 10.29
N GLY A 20 -1.97 6.05 9.47
CA GLY A 20 -0.71 6.62 9.93
C GLY A 20 0.37 5.57 10.25
N GLY A 21 1.44 6.05 10.87
CA GLY A 21 2.61 5.24 11.20
C GLY A 21 3.90 6.07 11.14
N THR A 22 4.95 5.58 11.79
CA THR A 22 6.24 6.29 11.91
C THR A 22 7.19 5.89 10.78
N LYS A 23 7.58 4.60 10.71
CA LYS A 23 8.50 4.05 9.68
C LYS A 23 7.78 3.53 8.43
N HIS A 24 6.66 2.83 8.64
CA HIS A 24 5.78 2.35 7.58
C HIS A 24 4.44 3.04 7.70
N GLU A 25 3.82 3.38 6.58
CA GLU A 25 2.45 3.88 6.59
C GLU A 25 1.49 2.71 6.54
N LYS A 26 0.63 2.61 7.54
CA LYS A 26 -0.40 1.57 7.61
C LYS A 26 -1.59 2.04 6.78
N PHE A 27 -2.04 1.17 5.88
CA PHE A 27 -3.27 1.36 5.12
C PHE A 27 -4.23 0.24 5.47
N THR A 28 -5.49 0.57 5.75
CA THR A 28 -6.53 -0.41 6.04
C THR A 28 -7.79 -0.13 5.26
N ASN A 29 -8.54 -1.16 4.89
CA ASN A 29 -9.89 -1.04 4.33
C ASN A 29 -10.98 -1.48 5.33
N GLY A 30 -10.62 -1.63 6.62
CA GLY A 30 -11.50 -2.11 7.68
C GLY A 30 -11.46 -3.63 7.89
N SER A 31 -11.02 -4.40 6.90
CA SER A 31 -10.86 -5.86 7.03
C SER A 31 -9.39 -6.30 6.94
N VAL A 32 -8.62 -5.66 6.07
CA VAL A 32 -7.22 -5.97 5.79
C VAL A 32 -6.37 -4.75 6.03
N THR A 33 -5.22 -4.95 6.67
CA THR A 33 -4.22 -3.89 6.88
C THR A 33 -2.92 -4.25 6.17
N ILE A 34 -2.44 -3.33 5.34
CA ILE A 34 -1.17 -3.42 4.62
C ILE A 34 -0.19 -2.33 5.11
N LEU A 35 1.10 -2.63 4.99
CA LEU A 35 2.19 -1.75 5.42
C LEU A 35 2.97 -1.25 4.21
N ILE A 36 2.89 0.05 3.92
CA ILE A 36 3.58 0.65 2.78
C ILE A 36 4.82 1.40 3.26
N LYS A 37 6.02 0.95 2.88
CA LYS A 37 7.30 1.63 3.16
C LYS A 37 7.29 3.07 2.65
N ARG A 38 7.76 4.02 3.47
CA ARG A 38 7.85 5.46 3.16
C ARG A 38 9.04 5.84 2.25
N HIS A 39 9.29 5.02 1.24
CA HIS A 39 10.34 5.27 0.24
C HIS A 39 9.70 5.96 -0.98
N ARG A 40 10.49 6.71 -1.75
CA ARG A 40 9.99 7.38 -2.97
C ARG A 40 9.57 6.35 -4.03
N GLU A 41 10.30 5.25 -4.10
CA GLU A 41 10.12 4.18 -5.06
C GLU A 41 9.82 2.87 -4.33
N ILE A 42 8.89 2.11 -4.89
CA ILE A 42 8.51 0.79 -4.41
C ILE A 42 8.83 -0.18 -5.53
N GLU A 43 9.60 -1.21 -5.19
CA GLU A 43 9.91 -2.29 -6.12
C GLU A 43 8.62 -2.99 -6.56
N ASP A 44 8.55 -3.37 -7.83
CA ASP A 44 7.32 -3.96 -8.38
C ASP A 44 6.97 -5.29 -7.68
N GLU A 45 7.97 -6.02 -7.19
CA GLU A 45 7.77 -7.21 -6.37
C GLU A 45 7.07 -6.88 -5.05
N VAL A 46 7.47 -5.79 -4.37
CA VAL A 46 6.82 -5.34 -3.13
C VAL A 46 5.39 -4.92 -3.44
N PHE A 47 5.16 -4.22 -4.54
CA PHE A 47 3.81 -3.84 -4.95
C PHE A 47 2.93 -5.07 -5.23
N TYR A 48 3.46 -6.08 -5.92
CA TYR A 48 2.76 -7.33 -6.18
C TYR A 48 2.42 -8.09 -4.89
N ARG A 49 3.36 -8.17 -3.94
CA ARG A 49 3.12 -8.74 -2.60
C ARG A 49 2.04 -7.97 -1.84
N LEU A 50 2.05 -6.64 -1.90
CA LEU A 50 1.03 -5.80 -1.26
C LEU A 50 -0.36 -6.03 -1.86
N LYS A 51 -0.48 -6.20 -3.19
CA LYS A 51 -1.75 -6.57 -3.83
C LYS A 51 -2.28 -7.91 -3.33
N LYS A 52 -1.42 -8.93 -3.30
CA LYS A 52 -1.77 -10.25 -2.74
C LYS A 52 -2.22 -10.14 -1.29
N GLN A 53 -1.48 -9.40 -0.46
CA GLN A 53 -1.83 -9.19 0.95
C GLN A 53 -3.16 -8.46 1.10
N ALA A 54 -3.46 -7.50 0.21
CA ALA A 54 -4.72 -6.79 0.15
C ALA A 54 -5.89 -7.61 -0.42
N GLY A 55 -5.65 -8.85 -0.88
CA GLY A 55 -6.67 -9.67 -1.55
C GLY A 55 -7.05 -9.16 -2.94
N LEU A 56 -6.19 -8.33 -3.55
CA LEU A 56 -6.40 -7.75 -4.87
C LEU A 56 -5.72 -8.65 -5.91
N LYS A 57 -6.47 -9.00 -6.96
CA LYS A 57 -5.98 -9.81 -8.09
C LYS A 57 -5.15 -8.96 -9.07
#